data_AF-A0A5C8AEP9-F1
#
_entry.id   AF-A0A5C8AEP9-F1
#
_cell.length_a   1.000
_cell.length_b   1.000
_cell.length_c   1.000
_cell.angle_alpha   90.00
_cell.angle_beta   90.00
_cell.angle_gamma   90.00
#
_symmetry.space_group_name_H-M   'P 1'
#
loop_
_entity.id
_entity.type
_entity.pdbx_description
1 polymer ?
#
loop_
_entity_poly.entity_id
_entity_poly.type
_entity_poly.pdbx_seq_one_letter_code
_entity_poly.pdbx_strand_id
1 'polypeptide(L)'
;PGSKGLLKDLDDARETAKVVVYPIILKATAGGGGKGMRIVWKEEDLEAAWDSARQEAGAAFGNDGIYMEKYIEEPRHIEIQIAGDQYGNACHLSERDCSIQRRHQKLVEETPSPFMTDELREKMGEAAIKAAKAVKYEGVGTVEFLVDKNRDFYFMEMNTRIQVEHTITEEVIDYDLIKEQIKLAAGEKISGKNYIPHLHAIQCRINAEDPSNDFRPSPGKITSYHSPGGHGVRIDTHAYAGYVIPSNYDSMIGKLICVAQTREEAILKMKRALDEYIIEGVKTTIPFHQKLMDNPDFRAGNFTTAFMDTFEY
;
A
#
# COMPACT_ATOMS: atom_id res chain seq x y z
N PRO A 1 14.42 -1.85 7.76
CA PRO A 1 15.90 -1.78 7.75
C PRO A 1 16.41 -0.63 8.64
N GLY A 2 17.25 -0.94 9.63
CA GLY A 2 17.72 0.04 10.61
C GLY A 2 18.55 -0.59 11.71
N SER A 3 18.91 0.21 12.71
CA SER A 3 19.57 -0.26 13.94
C SER A 3 18.63 -1.21 14.69
N LYS A 4 19.19 -2.22 15.38
CA LYS A 4 18.40 -3.16 16.20
C LYS A 4 17.79 -2.52 17.45
N GLY A 5 18.19 -1.30 17.77
CA GLY A 5 17.78 -0.53 18.93
C GLY A 5 18.47 0.82 18.93
N LEU A 6 18.66 1.38 20.12
CA LEU A 6 19.41 2.63 20.31
C LEU A 6 20.87 2.47 19.89
N LEU A 7 21.38 3.49 19.21
CA LEU A 7 22.79 3.65 18.90
C LEU A 7 23.53 4.08 20.16
N LYS A 8 24.68 3.47 20.44
CA LYS A 8 25.46 3.71 21.67
C LYS A 8 26.18 5.06 21.63
N ASP A 9 26.82 5.35 20.51
CA ASP A 9 27.64 6.52 20.27
C ASP A 9 27.77 6.79 18.76
N LEU A 10 28.54 7.83 18.41
CA LEU A 10 28.75 8.22 17.03
C LEU A 10 29.50 7.16 16.21
N ASP A 11 30.39 6.38 16.82
CA ASP A 11 31.14 5.34 16.11
C ASP A 11 30.24 4.14 15.80
N ASP A 12 29.37 3.75 16.74
CA ASP A 12 28.28 2.78 16.50
C ASP A 12 27.33 3.26 15.41
N ALA A 13 27.04 4.56 15.36
CA ALA A 13 26.25 5.18 14.29
C ALA A 13 26.96 5.08 12.92
N ARG A 14 28.27 5.34 12.85
CA ARG A 14 29.07 5.23 11.62
C ARG A 14 29.08 3.80 11.08
N GLU A 15 29.34 2.82 11.95
CA GLU A 15 29.36 1.41 11.55
C GLU A 15 27.96 0.92 11.14
N THR A 16 26.92 1.34 11.87
CA THR A 16 25.54 1.00 11.50
C THR A 16 25.14 1.63 10.17
N ALA A 17 25.54 2.88 9.90
CA ALA A 17 25.23 3.56 8.64
C ALA A 17 25.84 2.86 7.41
N LYS A 18 27.03 2.25 7.55
CA LYS A 18 27.64 1.45 6.49
C LYS A 18 26.83 0.19 6.16
N VAL A 19 26.19 -0.41 7.16
CA VAL A 19 25.32 -1.59 6.99
C VAL A 19 23.95 -1.21 6.45
N VAL A 20 23.35 -0.11 6.96
CA VAL A 20 22.04 0.38 6.51
C VAL A 20 22.13 1.01 5.12
N VAL A 21 23.31 1.55 4.77
CA VAL A 21 23.64 2.27 3.53
C VAL A 21 22.90 3.61 3.45
N TYR A 22 23.63 4.69 3.16
CA TYR A 22 23.07 6.03 2.96
C TYR A 22 22.10 6.11 1.76
N PRO A 23 21.12 7.04 1.76
CA PRO A 23 20.80 7.96 2.86
C PRO A 23 20.12 7.24 4.03
N ILE A 24 20.36 7.73 5.25
CA ILE A 24 19.75 7.23 6.50
C ILE A 24 18.95 8.33 7.19
N ILE A 25 18.07 7.95 8.11
CA ILE A 25 17.37 8.88 9.00
C ILE A 25 17.68 8.53 10.45
N LEU A 26 18.18 9.51 11.20
CA LEU A 26 18.30 9.47 12.65
C LEU A 26 16.98 9.90 13.25
N LYS A 27 16.48 9.15 14.24
CA LYS A 27 15.22 9.44 14.93
C LYS A 27 15.41 9.36 16.45
N ALA A 28 14.89 10.35 17.16
CA ALA A 28 14.83 10.34 18.61
C ALA A 28 13.74 9.37 19.11
N THR A 29 14.04 8.58 20.14
CA THR A 29 13.09 7.62 20.73
C THR A 29 11.85 8.25 21.37
N ALA A 30 11.97 9.49 21.84
CA ALA A 30 10.87 10.23 22.44
C ALA A 30 10.27 11.30 21.50
N GLY A 31 10.68 11.33 20.24
CA GLY A 31 10.28 12.35 19.26
C GLY A 31 8.87 12.12 18.69
N GLY A 32 8.04 13.16 18.71
CA GLY A 32 6.75 13.21 18.02
C GLY A 32 6.63 14.47 17.15
N GLY A 33 5.96 14.36 16.00
CA GLY A 33 5.62 15.51 15.15
C GLY A 33 6.80 16.18 14.41
N GLY A 34 7.78 15.40 13.94
CA GLY A 34 8.90 15.95 13.15
C GLY A 34 10.17 16.29 13.94
N LYS A 35 10.06 16.40 15.26
CA LYS A 35 11.15 16.85 16.14
C LYS A 35 12.15 15.74 16.42
N GLY A 36 13.44 16.05 16.37
CA GLY A 36 14.54 15.10 16.62
C GLY A 36 14.77 14.09 15.49
N MET A 37 14.40 14.45 14.25
CA MET A 37 14.71 13.66 13.05
C MET A 37 15.74 14.36 12.16
N ARG A 38 16.72 13.62 11.65
CA ARG A 38 17.74 14.14 10.71
C ARG A 38 17.98 13.14 9.59
N ILE A 39 17.82 13.60 8.35
CA ILE A 39 18.21 12.83 7.16
C ILE A 39 19.69 13.08 6.93
N VAL A 40 20.45 12.00 6.75
CA VAL A 40 21.89 12.03 6.51
C VAL A 40 22.15 11.38 5.16
N TRP A 41 22.71 12.14 4.23
CA TRP A 41 22.87 11.73 2.84
C TRP A 41 24.19 11.01 2.56
N LYS A 42 25.20 11.26 3.39
CA LYS A 42 26.57 10.78 3.22
C LYS A 42 27.29 10.80 4.58
N GLU A 43 28.40 10.06 4.66
CA GLU A 43 29.11 9.81 5.92
C GLU A 43 29.63 11.10 6.58
N GLU A 44 30.02 12.09 5.79
CA GLU A 44 30.59 13.36 6.29
C GLU A 44 29.55 14.20 7.05
N ASP A 45 28.26 14.00 6.78
CA ASP A 45 27.18 14.76 7.41
C ASP A 45 26.68 14.12 8.71
N LEU A 46 27.12 12.89 9.03
CA LEU A 46 26.58 12.09 10.13
C LEU A 46 26.84 12.71 11.50
N GLU A 47 28.05 13.21 11.75
CA GLU A 47 28.46 13.77 13.04
C GLU A 47 27.63 15.00 13.41
N ALA A 48 27.52 15.95 12.48
CA ALA A 48 26.70 17.14 12.67
C ALA A 48 25.21 16.81 12.89
N ALA A 49 24.69 15.84 12.14
CA ALA A 49 23.31 15.38 12.28
C ALA A 49 23.05 14.68 13.63
N TRP A 50 23.99 13.87 14.08
CA TRP A 50 23.95 13.16 15.37
C TRP A 50 23.88 14.14 16.54
N ASP A 51 24.80 15.10 16.60
CA ASP A 51 24.84 16.09 17.68
C ASP A 51 23.58 16.94 17.71
N SER A 52 23.14 17.40 16.53
CA SER A 52 21.93 18.20 16.38
C SER A 52 20.68 17.43 16.85
N ALA A 53 20.54 16.16 16.46
CA ALA A 53 19.40 15.33 16.85
C ALA A 53 19.40 15.04 18.36
N ARG A 54 20.56 14.78 18.99
CA ARG A 54 20.65 14.52 20.44
C ARG A 54 20.33 15.76 21.26
N GLN A 55 20.85 16.92 20.86
CA GLN A 55 20.57 18.19 21.54
C GLN A 55 19.08 18.52 21.50
N GLU A 56 18.45 18.37 20.34
CA GLU A 56 17.01 18.61 20.20
C GLU A 56 16.18 17.62 21.04
N ALA A 57 16.53 16.33 21.00
CA ALA A 57 15.84 15.29 21.76
C ALA A 57 15.98 15.49 23.29
N GLY A 58 17.19 15.78 23.76
CA GLY A 58 17.47 16.07 25.17
C GLY A 58 16.71 17.30 25.65
N ALA A 59 16.68 18.38 24.86
CA ALA A 59 15.98 19.62 25.22
C ALA A 59 14.44 19.46 25.21
N ALA A 60 13.89 18.72 24.26
CA ALA A 60 12.44 18.59 24.10
C ALA A 60 11.82 17.49 24.99
N PHE A 61 12.56 16.42 25.27
CA PHE A 61 11.99 15.20 25.85
C PHE A 61 12.79 14.63 27.03
N GLY A 62 13.91 15.26 27.42
CA GLY A 62 14.76 14.79 28.52
C GLY A 62 15.44 13.43 28.25
N ASN A 63 15.41 12.95 27.01
CA ASN A 63 15.99 11.70 26.55
C ASN A 63 16.64 11.91 25.18
N ASP A 64 17.93 11.66 25.09
CA ASP A 64 18.74 11.86 23.89
C ASP A 64 19.03 10.56 23.12
N GLY A 65 18.31 9.48 23.43
CA GLY A 65 18.43 8.21 22.75
C GLY A 65 17.99 8.29 21.28
N ILE A 66 18.91 7.98 20.38
CA ILE A 66 18.71 7.96 18.92
C ILE A 66 18.76 6.53 18.39
N TYR A 67 17.91 6.24 17.40
CA TYR A 67 18.02 5.07 16.55
C TYR A 67 18.11 5.48 15.07
N MET A 68 18.51 4.54 14.21
CA MET A 68 18.72 4.79 12.78
C MET A 68 17.83 3.89 11.94
N GLU A 69 17.27 4.45 10.88
CA GLU A 69 16.58 3.71 9.83
C GLU A 69 17.13 4.08 8.46
N LYS A 70 16.90 3.21 7.48
CA LYS A 70 17.08 3.58 6.09
C LYS A 70 16.13 4.74 5.75
N TYR A 71 16.64 5.81 5.16
CA TYR A 71 15.78 6.83 4.56
C TYR A 71 15.39 6.35 3.17
N ILE A 72 14.10 6.14 2.95
CA ILE A 72 13.57 5.63 1.68
C ILE A 72 13.05 6.83 0.91
N GLU A 73 13.70 7.14 -0.20
CA GLU A 73 13.38 8.28 -1.03
C GLU A 73 12.18 7.99 -1.92
N GLU A 74 11.25 8.94 -1.99
CA GLU A 74 10.08 8.88 -2.88
C GLU A 74 9.40 7.49 -2.86
N PRO A 75 9.09 6.95 -1.66
CA PRO A 75 8.74 5.56 -1.55
C PRO A 75 7.42 5.27 -2.24
N ARG A 76 7.38 4.14 -2.93
CA ARG A 76 6.15 3.47 -3.34
C ARG A 76 5.85 2.35 -2.39
N HIS A 77 4.57 2.16 -2.10
CA HIS A 77 4.09 0.99 -1.38
C HIS A 77 3.76 -0.08 -2.40
N ILE A 78 4.64 -1.09 -2.54
CA ILE A 78 4.40 -2.23 -3.43
C ILE A 78 4.39 -3.50 -2.61
N GLU A 79 3.37 -4.33 -2.82
CA GLU A 79 3.16 -5.53 -2.05
C GLU A 79 3.02 -6.76 -2.95
N ILE A 80 3.45 -7.93 -2.47
CA ILE A 80 3.41 -9.20 -3.21
C ILE A 80 2.39 -10.12 -2.56
N GLN A 81 1.39 -10.52 -3.34
CA GLN A 81 0.44 -11.55 -2.93
C GLN A 81 1.15 -12.91 -2.88
N ILE A 82 0.95 -13.66 -1.80
CA ILE A 82 1.47 -15.02 -1.65
C ILE A 82 0.37 -16.01 -1.28
N ALA A 83 0.64 -17.28 -1.55
CA ALA A 83 -0.09 -18.42 -1.02
C ALA A 83 0.92 -19.47 -0.52
N GLY A 84 0.63 -20.09 0.63
CA GLY A 84 1.44 -21.16 1.21
C GLY A 84 0.58 -22.31 1.71
N ASP A 85 1.07 -23.54 1.60
CA ASP A 85 0.38 -24.73 2.10
C ASP A 85 1.07 -25.34 3.33
N GLN A 86 0.34 -26.20 4.05
CA GLN A 86 0.85 -26.92 5.22
C GLN A 86 2.02 -27.89 4.91
N TYR A 87 2.35 -28.09 3.62
CA TYR A 87 3.43 -28.97 3.17
C TYR A 87 4.73 -28.19 2.91
N GLY A 88 4.75 -26.88 3.17
CA GLY A 88 5.93 -26.03 3.02
C GLY A 88 6.13 -25.49 1.61
N ASN A 89 5.14 -25.63 0.72
CA ASN A 89 5.17 -24.98 -0.58
C ASN A 89 4.69 -23.53 -0.43
N ALA A 90 5.25 -22.63 -1.24
CA ALA A 90 4.76 -21.27 -1.37
C ALA A 90 5.00 -20.75 -2.79
N CYS A 91 4.10 -19.90 -3.29
CA CYS A 91 4.23 -19.17 -4.54
C CYS A 91 3.80 -17.71 -4.39
N HIS A 92 4.15 -16.86 -5.36
CA HIS A 92 3.63 -15.50 -5.45
C HIS A 92 2.59 -15.37 -6.57
N LEU A 93 1.65 -14.45 -6.37
CA LEU A 93 0.47 -14.22 -7.19
C LEU A 93 0.47 -12.80 -7.75
N SER A 94 1.65 -12.32 -8.19
CA SER A 94 1.92 -10.94 -8.61
C SER A 94 1.89 -9.88 -7.49
N GLU A 95 2.21 -8.65 -7.87
CA GLU A 95 2.32 -7.45 -7.06
C GLU A 95 1.07 -6.56 -7.14
N ARG A 96 0.94 -5.63 -6.19
CA ARG A 96 0.03 -4.48 -6.27
C ARG A 96 0.77 -3.20 -5.87
N ASP A 97 0.47 -2.10 -6.54
CA ASP A 97 0.85 -0.75 -6.12
C ASP A 97 -0.27 -0.16 -5.25
N CYS A 98 0.08 0.21 -4.03
CA CYS A 98 -0.83 0.75 -3.01
C CYS A 98 -0.40 2.16 -2.58
N SER A 99 0.38 2.86 -3.42
CA SER A 99 1.01 4.14 -3.04
C SER A 99 0.03 5.29 -2.90
N ILE A 100 -1.15 5.23 -3.54
CA ILE A 100 -2.18 6.27 -3.38
C ILE A 100 -2.88 6.06 -2.02
N GLN A 101 -2.36 6.75 -1.01
CA GLN A 101 -2.81 6.64 0.37
C GLN A 101 -2.98 8.02 1.02
N ARG A 102 -3.87 8.10 2.01
CA ARG A 102 -4.03 9.27 2.88
C ARG A 102 -3.87 8.84 4.33
N ARG A 103 -2.99 9.50 5.09
CA ARG A 103 -2.71 9.14 6.50
C ARG A 103 -2.48 7.62 6.68
N HIS A 104 -1.69 7.03 5.78
CA HIS A 104 -1.39 5.59 5.71
C HIS A 104 -2.59 4.67 5.40
N GLN A 105 -3.74 5.22 5.00
CA GLN A 105 -4.88 4.44 4.51
C GLN A 105 -4.88 4.44 2.98
N LYS A 106 -4.81 3.24 2.39
CA LYS A 106 -4.88 3.04 0.93
C LYS A 106 -6.25 3.51 0.41
N LEU A 107 -6.26 4.26 -0.69
CA LEU A 107 -7.46 4.80 -1.33
C LEU A 107 -7.71 4.17 -2.71
N VAL A 108 -6.62 3.97 -3.46
CA VAL A 108 -6.60 3.35 -4.78
C VAL A 108 -5.43 2.39 -4.85
N GLU A 109 -5.70 1.20 -5.39
CA GLU A 109 -4.71 0.17 -5.62
C GLU A 109 -4.73 -0.25 -7.09
N GLU A 110 -3.58 -0.58 -7.66
CA GLU A 110 -3.49 -1.07 -9.03
C GLU A 110 -2.49 -2.22 -9.23
N THR A 111 -2.73 -3.04 -10.24
CA THR A 111 -1.82 -4.10 -10.66
C THR A 111 -1.88 -4.29 -12.18
N PRO A 112 -0.75 -4.58 -12.85
CA PRO A 112 0.62 -4.43 -12.33
C PRO A 112 0.93 -2.99 -11.94
N SER A 113 1.90 -2.80 -11.05
CA SER A 113 2.38 -1.45 -10.72
C SER A 113 2.99 -0.81 -11.97
N PRO A 114 2.71 0.48 -12.27
CA PRO A 114 3.35 1.19 -13.37
C PRO A 114 4.86 1.41 -13.13
N PHE A 115 5.33 1.20 -11.90
CA PHE A 115 6.74 1.28 -11.54
C PHE A 115 7.46 -0.07 -11.70
N MET A 116 6.74 -1.18 -11.88
CA MET A 116 7.33 -2.52 -11.89
C MET A 116 8.11 -2.81 -13.18
N THR A 117 9.22 -3.55 -13.05
CA THR A 117 9.90 -4.24 -14.17
C THR A 117 9.89 -5.73 -13.92
N ASP A 118 10.14 -6.53 -14.96
CA ASP A 118 10.21 -7.98 -14.83
C ASP A 118 11.30 -8.42 -13.84
N GLU A 119 12.48 -7.80 -13.89
CA GLU A 119 13.57 -8.06 -12.94
C GLU A 119 13.19 -7.72 -11.49
N LEU A 120 12.53 -6.57 -11.27
CA LEU A 120 12.10 -6.17 -9.94
C LEU A 120 11.02 -7.13 -9.41
N ARG A 121 10.08 -7.54 -10.26
CA ARG A 121 9.02 -8.48 -9.92
C ARG A 121 9.58 -9.84 -9.53
N GLU A 122 10.57 -10.34 -10.27
CA GLU A 122 11.25 -11.59 -9.96
C GLU A 122 11.93 -11.51 -8.58
N LYS A 123 12.76 -10.49 -8.36
CA LYS A 123 13.47 -10.30 -7.07
C LYS A 123 12.51 -10.15 -5.87
N MET A 124 11.47 -9.34 -6.02
CA MET A 124 10.47 -9.14 -4.95
C MET A 124 9.63 -10.40 -4.72
N GLY A 125 9.24 -11.11 -5.79
CA GLY A 125 8.51 -12.37 -5.72
C GLY A 125 9.31 -13.46 -5.00
N GLU A 126 10.59 -13.61 -5.33
CA GLU A 126 11.50 -14.52 -4.63
C GLU A 126 11.66 -14.17 -3.15
N ALA A 127 11.82 -12.88 -2.84
CA ALA A 127 11.92 -12.41 -1.46
C ALA A 127 10.64 -12.72 -0.66
N ALA A 128 9.46 -12.50 -1.25
CA ALA A 128 8.17 -12.81 -0.62
C ALA A 128 7.98 -14.31 -0.38
N ILE A 129 8.33 -15.17 -1.35
CA ILE A 129 8.30 -16.63 -1.20
C ILE A 129 9.27 -17.08 -0.11
N LYS A 130 10.48 -16.49 -0.06
CA LYS A 130 11.47 -16.80 0.97
C LYS A 130 10.95 -16.45 2.36
N ALA A 131 10.30 -15.29 2.51
CA ALA A 131 9.66 -14.90 3.77
C ALA A 131 8.57 -15.88 4.18
N ALA A 132 7.67 -16.24 3.25
CA ALA A 132 6.60 -17.22 3.48
C ALA A 132 7.14 -18.58 3.95
N LYS A 133 8.16 -19.11 3.26
CA LYS A 133 8.78 -20.39 3.61
C LYS A 133 9.52 -20.35 4.95
N ALA A 134 10.18 -19.23 5.27
CA ALA A 134 10.91 -19.08 6.53
C ALA A 134 10.00 -19.19 7.75
N VAL A 135 8.75 -18.72 7.64
CA VAL A 135 7.76 -18.80 8.72
C VAL A 135 6.78 -19.97 8.57
N LYS A 136 6.99 -20.84 7.56
CA LYS A 136 6.09 -21.94 7.20
C LYS A 136 4.64 -21.45 7.06
N TYR A 137 4.47 -20.35 6.33
CA TYR A 137 3.18 -19.70 6.16
C TYR A 137 2.16 -20.63 5.50
N GLU A 138 0.95 -20.67 6.05
CA GLU A 138 -0.19 -21.40 5.52
C GLU A 138 -1.35 -20.42 5.25
N GLY A 139 -1.98 -20.56 4.08
CA GLY A 139 -3.07 -19.71 3.63
C GLY A 139 -2.63 -18.65 2.62
N VAL A 140 -3.47 -17.65 2.44
CA VAL A 140 -3.24 -16.51 1.55
C VAL A 140 -2.80 -15.31 2.40
N GLY A 141 -1.78 -14.59 1.95
CA GLY A 141 -1.22 -13.46 2.70
C GLY A 141 -0.44 -12.53 1.78
N THR A 142 0.03 -11.41 2.32
CA THR A 142 0.75 -10.42 1.53
C THR A 142 2.02 -9.98 2.23
N VAL A 143 3.09 -9.84 1.46
CA VAL A 143 4.35 -9.27 1.92
C VAL A 143 4.46 -7.85 1.38
N GLU A 144 4.51 -6.86 2.25
CA GLU A 144 4.55 -5.44 1.89
C GLU A 144 5.99 -4.91 1.87
N PHE A 145 6.30 -4.10 0.86
CA PHE A 145 7.58 -3.46 0.67
C PHE A 145 7.42 -1.96 0.43
N LEU A 146 8.41 -1.20 0.90
CA LEU A 146 8.66 0.14 0.39
C LEU A 146 9.70 0.03 -0.72
N VAL A 147 9.43 0.62 -1.88
CA VAL A 147 10.31 0.63 -3.04
C VAL A 147 10.72 2.06 -3.32
N ASP A 148 12.02 2.34 -3.30
CA ASP A 148 12.53 3.70 -3.56
C ASP A 148 12.61 4.03 -5.06
N LYS A 149 12.95 5.29 -5.36
CA LYS A 149 13.14 5.78 -6.73
C LYS A 149 14.16 5.01 -7.57
N ASN A 150 15.10 4.30 -6.93
CA ASN A 150 16.13 3.49 -7.60
C ASN A 150 15.69 2.03 -7.80
N ARG A 151 14.47 1.68 -7.38
CA ARG A 151 13.91 0.32 -7.37
C ARG A 151 14.57 -0.62 -6.36
N ASP A 152 15.25 -0.07 -5.36
CA ASP A 152 15.63 -0.86 -4.21
C ASP A 152 14.39 -1.03 -3.31
N PHE A 153 14.18 -2.26 -2.83
CA PHE A 153 13.00 -2.60 -2.05
C PHE A 153 13.36 -3.05 -0.64
N TYR A 154 12.50 -2.67 0.30
CA TYR A 154 12.73 -2.85 1.73
C TYR A 154 11.47 -3.47 2.34
N PHE A 155 11.63 -4.63 2.97
CA PHE A 155 10.53 -5.28 3.70
C PHE A 155 9.97 -4.32 4.76
N MET A 156 8.65 -4.19 4.78
CA MET A 156 7.91 -3.37 5.73
C MET A 156 7.15 -4.25 6.71
N GLU A 157 6.19 -5.02 6.23
CA GLU A 157 5.42 -5.94 7.05
C GLU A 157 4.88 -7.13 6.24
N MET A 158 4.27 -8.08 6.94
CA MET A 158 3.54 -9.19 6.32
C MET A 158 2.13 -9.23 6.89
N ASN A 159 1.15 -9.06 6.02
CA ASN A 159 -0.26 -9.22 6.36
C ASN A 159 -0.64 -10.70 6.24
N THR A 160 -0.82 -11.35 7.39
CA THR A 160 -1.12 -12.79 7.50
C THR A 160 -2.62 -13.10 7.31
N ARG A 161 -3.24 -12.45 6.33
CA ARG A 161 -4.66 -12.52 6.00
C ARG A 161 -4.88 -12.02 4.56
N ILE A 162 -6.08 -12.27 4.04
CA ILE A 162 -6.55 -11.58 2.83
C ILE A 162 -6.61 -10.05 3.06
N GLN A 163 -6.33 -9.29 2.01
CA GLN A 163 -6.43 -7.83 1.99
C GLN A 163 -7.66 -7.37 1.20
N VAL A 164 -8.04 -6.09 1.37
CA VAL A 164 -9.22 -5.50 0.72
C VAL A 164 -9.06 -5.53 -0.81
N GLU A 165 -7.84 -5.22 -1.25
CA GLU A 165 -7.33 -5.11 -2.61
C GLU A 165 -6.92 -6.43 -3.28
N HIS A 166 -7.26 -7.59 -2.70
CA HIS A 166 -6.99 -8.88 -3.34
C HIS A 166 -7.68 -9.01 -4.72
N THR A 167 -8.81 -8.34 -4.90
CA THR A 167 -9.67 -8.37 -6.09
C THR A 167 -8.92 -8.03 -7.37
N ILE A 168 -8.06 -7.01 -7.35
CA ILE A 168 -7.31 -6.60 -8.55
C ILE A 168 -6.29 -7.65 -8.96
N THR A 169 -5.74 -8.41 -8.00
CA THR A 169 -4.93 -9.59 -8.30
C THR A 169 -5.79 -10.66 -8.98
N GLU A 170 -6.95 -11.00 -8.41
CA GLU A 170 -7.85 -12.01 -9.00
C GLU A 170 -8.17 -11.72 -10.47
N GLU A 171 -8.47 -10.45 -10.79
CA GLU A 171 -8.83 -10.03 -12.15
C GLU A 171 -7.68 -10.20 -13.16
N VAL A 172 -6.43 -9.93 -12.77
CA VAL A 172 -5.30 -9.93 -13.71
C VAL A 172 -4.62 -11.28 -13.89
N ILE A 173 -4.86 -12.23 -12.97
CA ILE A 173 -4.34 -13.61 -13.07
C ILE A 173 -5.44 -14.68 -13.21
N ASP A 174 -6.72 -14.29 -13.23
CA ASP A 174 -7.89 -15.18 -13.30
C ASP A 174 -7.84 -16.28 -12.23
N TYR A 175 -7.68 -15.87 -10.97
CA TYR A 175 -7.47 -16.77 -9.85
C TYR A 175 -8.25 -16.33 -8.59
N ASP A 176 -9.15 -17.18 -8.11
CA ASP A 176 -9.99 -16.91 -6.93
C ASP A 176 -9.21 -17.18 -5.63
N LEU A 177 -8.85 -16.10 -4.94
CA LEU A 177 -8.01 -16.15 -3.74
C LEU A 177 -8.81 -16.59 -2.51
N ILE A 178 -10.10 -16.29 -2.46
CA ILE A 178 -10.97 -16.72 -1.35
C ILE A 178 -11.16 -18.24 -1.40
N LYS A 179 -11.42 -18.78 -2.60
CA LYS A 179 -11.46 -20.22 -2.84
C LYS A 179 -10.14 -20.89 -2.51
N GLU A 180 -9.02 -20.30 -2.92
CA GLU A 180 -7.69 -20.84 -2.59
C GLU A 180 -7.46 -20.89 -1.08
N GLN A 181 -7.82 -19.83 -0.36
CA GLN A 181 -7.70 -19.80 1.09
C GLN A 181 -8.50 -20.93 1.77
N ILE A 182 -9.72 -21.20 1.28
CA ILE A 182 -10.56 -22.30 1.79
C ILE A 182 -9.92 -23.66 1.49
N LYS A 183 -9.39 -23.86 0.27
CA LYS A 183 -8.69 -25.09 -0.12
C LYS A 183 -7.45 -25.35 0.72
N LEU A 184 -6.66 -24.32 0.96
CA LEU A 184 -5.46 -24.40 1.79
C LEU A 184 -5.81 -24.83 3.21
N ALA A 185 -6.83 -24.21 3.81
CA ALA A 185 -7.34 -24.59 5.13
C ALA A 185 -7.93 -26.02 5.15
N ALA A 186 -8.43 -26.52 4.01
CA ALA A 186 -8.87 -27.91 3.85
C ALA A 186 -7.71 -28.90 3.61
N GLY A 187 -6.47 -28.40 3.54
CA GLY A 187 -5.27 -29.20 3.36
C GLY A 187 -4.93 -29.57 1.92
N GLU A 188 -5.54 -28.93 0.93
CA GLU A 188 -5.13 -29.06 -0.47
C GLU A 188 -3.73 -28.45 -0.68
N LYS A 189 -3.01 -28.99 -1.68
CA LYS A 189 -1.69 -28.47 -2.08
C LYS A 189 -1.86 -27.35 -3.09
N ILE A 190 -1.03 -26.32 -2.97
CA ILE A 190 -0.89 -25.33 -4.05
C ILE A 190 -0.19 -25.96 -5.25
N SER A 191 -0.40 -25.39 -6.44
CA SER A 191 0.34 -25.77 -7.64
C SER A 191 1.84 -25.49 -7.55
N GLY A 192 2.23 -24.54 -6.70
CA GLY A 192 3.60 -24.02 -6.58
C GLY A 192 4.03 -23.12 -7.75
N LYS A 193 3.15 -22.88 -8.72
CA LYS A 193 3.41 -21.97 -9.85
C LYS A 193 3.28 -20.51 -9.37
N ASN A 194 4.20 -19.67 -9.85
CA ASN A 194 4.08 -18.22 -9.73
C ASN A 194 3.17 -17.65 -10.82
N TYR A 195 2.36 -16.66 -10.47
CA TYR A 195 1.44 -16.01 -11.38
C TYR A 195 1.90 -14.58 -11.68
N ILE A 196 1.78 -14.21 -12.95
CA ILE A 196 2.22 -12.94 -13.53
C ILE A 196 0.99 -12.29 -14.18
N PRO A 197 0.79 -10.98 -14.04
CA PRO A 197 -0.44 -10.34 -14.50
C PRO A 197 -0.44 -10.24 -16.02
N HIS A 198 -1.59 -10.54 -16.63
CA HIS A 198 -1.79 -10.45 -18.09
C HIS A 198 -2.72 -9.30 -18.51
N LEU A 199 -3.33 -8.65 -17.54
CA LEU A 199 -4.23 -7.51 -17.68
C LEU A 199 -3.81 -6.41 -16.71
N HIS A 200 -4.49 -5.28 -16.77
CA HIS A 200 -4.39 -4.22 -15.78
C HIS A 200 -5.71 -4.06 -15.03
N ALA A 201 -5.64 -3.97 -13.71
CA ALA A 201 -6.79 -3.71 -12.86
C ALA A 201 -6.50 -2.58 -11.86
N ILE A 202 -7.52 -1.75 -11.64
CA ILE A 202 -7.51 -0.66 -10.67
C ILE A 202 -8.71 -0.82 -9.76
N GLN A 203 -8.50 -0.68 -8.45
CA GLN A 203 -9.55 -0.63 -7.44
C GLN A 203 -9.64 0.76 -6.84
N CYS A 204 -10.86 1.29 -6.75
CA CYS A 204 -11.19 2.47 -5.96
C CYS A 204 -12.04 2.05 -4.76
N ARG A 205 -11.65 2.51 -3.56
CA ARG A 205 -12.47 2.34 -2.34
C ARG A 205 -13.56 3.42 -2.29
N ILE A 206 -14.81 2.99 -2.41
CA ILE A 206 -15.96 3.90 -2.33
C ILE A 206 -16.39 3.98 -0.88
N ASN A 207 -16.11 5.10 -0.23
CA ASN A 207 -16.36 5.33 1.19
C ASN A 207 -17.39 6.44 1.37
N ALA A 208 -18.16 6.37 2.45
CA ALA A 208 -19.05 7.42 2.92
C ALA A 208 -18.25 8.51 3.65
N GLU A 209 -17.51 9.30 2.88
CA GLU A 209 -16.66 10.39 3.35
C GLU A 209 -16.87 11.63 2.46
N ASP A 210 -16.60 12.81 2.99
CA ASP A 210 -16.65 14.09 2.27
C ASP A 210 -15.23 14.58 1.96
N PRO A 211 -14.67 14.32 0.75
CA PRO A 211 -13.28 14.65 0.49
C PRO A 211 -13.03 16.17 0.44
N SER A 212 -14.06 17.00 0.23
CA SER A 212 -13.96 18.48 0.29
C SER A 212 -13.84 19.00 1.72
N ASN A 213 -14.03 18.14 2.72
CA ASN A 213 -13.95 18.49 4.13
C ASN A 213 -13.03 17.51 4.88
N ASP A 214 -11.80 17.39 4.38
CA ASP A 214 -10.76 16.52 4.94
C ASP A 214 -11.23 15.06 5.12
N PHE A 215 -12.00 14.55 4.14
CA PHE A 215 -12.55 13.20 4.11
C PHE A 215 -13.30 12.85 5.41
N ARG A 216 -14.00 13.84 5.98
CA ARG A 216 -14.80 13.61 7.18
C ARG A 216 -15.84 12.52 6.90
N PRO A 217 -16.01 11.52 7.80
CA PRO A 217 -17.05 10.50 7.63
C PRO A 217 -18.44 11.12 7.46
N SER A 218 -19.24 10.52 6.58
CA SER A 218 -20.61 10.91 6.22
C SER A 218 -21.59 9.74 6.44
N PRO A 219 -21.74 9.20 7.66
CA PRO A 219 -22.71 8.15 7.93
C PRO A 219 -24.13 8.67 7.66
N GLY A 220 -25.04 7.77 7.29
CA GLY A 220 -26.39 8.14 6.91
C GLY A 220 -27.11 7.09 6.10
N LYS A 221 -28.36 7.37 5.74
CA LYS A 221 -29.18 6.48 4.92
C LYS A 221 -28.90 6.71 3.44
N ILE A 222 -28.58 5.64 2.71
CA ILE A 222 -28.51 5.66 1.25
C ILE A 222 -29.94 5.75 0.71
N THR A 223 -30.29 6.85 0.03
CA THR A 223 -31.64 7.07 -0.51
C THR A 223 -31.80 6.52 -1.92
N SER A 224 -30.73 6.55 -2.71
CA SER A 224 -30.66 5.97 -4.05
C SER A 224 -29.31 5.29 -4.23
N TYR A 225 -29.29 4.16 -4.93
CA TYR A 225 -28.10 3.36 -5.20
C TYR A 225 -28.19 2.76 -6.60
N HIS A 226 -27.35 3.24 -7.51
CA HIS A 226 -27.15 2.67 -8.84
C HIS A 226 -25.66 2.38 -9.03
N SER A 227 -25.32 1.09 -8.98
CA SER A 227 -23.95 0.63 -9.23
C SER A 227 -23.65 0.55 -10.73
N PRO A 228 -22.42 0.88 -11.17
CA PRO A 228 -22.01 0.73 -12.55
C PRO A 228 -21.85 -0.75 -12.91
N GLY A 229 -21.75 -1.03 -14.20
CA GLY A 229 -21.53 -2.39 -14.71
C GLY A 229 -20.87 -2.43 -16.09
N GLY A 230 -21.15 -3.50 -16.84
CA GLY A 230 -20.58 -3.72 -18.16
C GLY A 230 -19.24 -4.45 -18.15
N HIS A 231 -18.67 -4.67 -19.33
CA HIS A 231 -17.50 -5.54 -19.50
C HIS A 231 -16.23 -4.97 -18.82
N GLY A 232 -15.68 -5.76 -17.90
CA GLY A 232 -14.49 -5.41 -17.11
C GLY A 232 -14.77 -4.46 -15.95
N VAL A 233 -15.99 -4.46 -15.41
CA VAL A 233 -16.36 -3.78 -14.16
C VAL A 233 -16.82 -4.82 -13.15
N ARG A 234 -16.20 -4.81 -11.97
CA ARG A 234 -16.60 -5.62 -10.81
C ARG A 234 -16.91 -4.69 -9.64
N ILE A 235 -17.98 -5.01 -8.93
CA ILE A 235 -18.39 -4.34 -7.69
C ILE A 235 -18.48 -5.39 -6.59
N ASP A 236 -17.75 -5.16 -5.52
CA ASP A 236 -17.90 -5.89 -4.27
C ASP A 236 -18.53 -4.93 -3.25
N THR A 237 -19.78 -5.15 -2.88
CA THR A 237 -20.55 -4.25 -2.03
C THR A 237 -21.49 -5.02 -1.11
N HIS A 238 -21.77 -4.44 0.06
CA HIS A 238 -22.86 -4.87 0.94
C HIS A 238 -24.00 -3.83 0.99
N ALA A 239 -23.81 -2.69 0.34
CA ALA A 239 -24.74 -1.57 0.36
C ALA A 239 -25.86 -1.73 -0.68
N TYR A 240 -27.01 -1.17 -0.35
CA TYR A 240 -28.21 -1.15 -1.19
C TYR A 240 -29.07 0.07 -0.84
N ALA A 241 -30.01 0.43 -1.71
CA ALA A 241 -30.93 1.53 -1.43
C ALA A 241 -31.72 1.27 -0.13
N GLY A 242 -31.66 2.22 0.80
CA GLY A 242 -32.26 2.10 2.13
C GLY A 242 -31.29 1.64 3.23
N TYR A 243 -30.10 1.15 2.89
CA TYR A 243 -29.06 0.82 3.87
C TYR A 243 -28.65 2.07 4.68
N VAL A 244 -28.44 1.90 5.99
CA VAL A 244 -28.00 2.96 6.89
C VAL A 244 -26.56 2.69 7.28
N ILE A 245 -25.66 3.54 6.81
CA ILE A 245 -24.24 3.49 7.11
C ILE A 245 -24.05 3.93 8.57
N PRO A 246 -23.60 3.03 9.44
CA PRO A 246 -23.37 3.34 10.85
C PRO A 246 -22.14 4.24 11.04
N SER A 247 -22.09 5.00 12.14
CA SER A 247 -20.96 5.88 12.47
C SER A 247 -19.82 5.19 13.23
N ASN A 248 -20.03 3.95 13.69
CA ASN A 248 -19.11 3.24 14.57
C ASN A 248 -18.27 2.15 13.85
N TYR A 249 -18.33 2.08 12.52
CA TYR A 249 -17.54 1.16 11.70
C TYR A 249 -16.82 1.92 10.59
N ASP A 250 -16.06 1.19 9.77
CA ASP A 250 -15.46 1.71 8.54
C ASP A 250 -16.54 2.34 7.63
N SER A 251 -16.18 3.43 6.96
CA SER A 251 -17.04 4.21 6.06
C SER A 251 -17.27 3.51 4.71
N MET A 252 -16.59 2.39 4.42
CA MET A 252 -16.63 1.71 3.13
C MET A 252 -18.05 1.29 2.75
N ILE A 253 -18.47 1.74 1.56
CA ILE A 253 -19.72 1.36 0.89
C ILE A 253 -19.47 0.14 0.02
N GLY A 254 -18.37 0.16 -0.74
CA GLY A 254 -17.97 -0.94 -1.60
C GLY A 254 -16.64 -0.67 -2.31
N LYS A 255 -16.21 -1.66 -3.08
CA LYS A 255 -15.01 -1.61 -3.90
C LYS A 255 -15.46 -1.57 -5.36
N LEU A 256 -14.95 -0.60 -6.12
CA LEU A 256 -15.12 -0.56 -7.57
C LEU A 256 -13.82 -0.99 -8.22
N ILE A 257 -13.88 -2.07 -9.01
CA ILE A 257 -12.73 -2.64 -9.70
C ILE A 257 -12.97 -2.54 -11.21
N CYS A 258 -11.99 -2.04 -11.95
CA CYS A 258 -12.01 -2.02 -13.40
C CYS A 258 -10.80 -2.74 -13.96
N VAL A 259 -11.02 -3.63 -14.94
CA VAL A 259 -9.98 -4.43 -15.60
C VAL A 259 -9.98 -4.21 -17.11
N ALA A 260 -8.79 -4.12 -17.71
CA ALA A 260 -8.59 -3.93 -19.14
C ALA A 260 -7.26 -4.47 -19.66
N GLN A 261 -7.04 -4.40 -20.98
CA GLN A 261 -5.81 -4.88 -21.62
C GLN A 261 -4.63 -3.95 -21.35
N THR A 262 -4.90 -2.66 -21.13
CA THR A 262 -3.88 -1.67 -20.79
C THR A 262 -4.29 -0.88 -19.56
N ARG A 263 -3.30 -0.30 -18.87
CA ARG A 263 -3.54 0.61 -17.75
C ARG A 263 -4.42 1.80 -18.16
N GLU A 264 -4.16 2.38 -19.33
CA GLU A 264 -4.93 3.50 -19.86
C GLU A 264 -6.40 3.15 -20.06
N GLU A 265 -6.69 1.97 -20.62
CA GLU A 265 -8.06 1.48 -20.75
C GLU A 265 -8.71 1.21 -19.39
N ALA A 266 -7.97 0.68 -18.41
CA ALA A 266 -8.49 0.47 -17.06
C ALA A 266 -8.87 1.81 -16.39
N ILE A 267 -8.06 2.85 -16.55
CA ILE A 267 -8.36 4.22 -16.09
C ILE A 267 -9.61 4.76 -16.79
N LEU A 268 -9.72 4.60 -18.11
CA LEU A 268 -10.90 5.07 -18.86
C LEU A 268 -12.18 4.33 -18.44
N LYS A 269 -12.10 3.02 -18.23
CA LYS A 269 -13.22 2.22 -17.71
C LYS A 269 -13.60 2.65 -16.30
N MET A 270 -12.62 2.92 -15.44
CA MET A 270 -12.82 3.41 -14.07
C MET A 270 -13.52 4.76 -14.07
N LYS A 271 -13.05 5.71 -14.90
CA LYS A 271 -13.69 7.01 -15.06
C LYS A 271 -15.17 6.89 -15.43
N ARG A 272 -15.49 6.12 -16.48
CA ARG A 272 -16.88 5.89 -16.88
C ARG A 272 -17.70 5.17 -15.80
N ALA A 273 -17.11 4.18 -15.11
CA ALA A 273 -17.80 3.49 -14.02
C ALA A 273 -18.10 4.43 -12.83
N LEU A 274 -17.17 5.33 -12.47
CA LEU A 274 -17.39 6.33 -11.44
C LEU A 274 -18.48 7.35 -11.83
N ASP A 275 -18.54 7.77 -13.09
CA ASP A 275 -19.57 8.68 -13.62
C ASP A 275 -20.97 8.05 -13.58
N GLU A 276 -21.06 6.73 -13.75
CA GLU A 276 -22.31 5.95 -13.67
C GLU A 276 -22.70 5.57 -12.22
N TYR A 277 -21.81 5.75 -11.24
CA TYR A 277 -22.03 5.29 -9.87
C TYR A 277 -22.79 6.34 -9.05
N ILE A 278 -24.11 6.14 -8.93
CA ILE A 278 -24.99 7.05 -8.20
C ILE A 278 -25.23 6.51 -6.80
N ILE A 279 -24.78 7.26 -5.79
CA ILE A 279 -25.10 7.04 -4.37
C ILE A 279 -25.60 8.36 -3.79
N GLU A 280 -26.85 8.38 -3.33
CA GLU A 280 -27.48 9.57 -2.75
C GLU A 280 -27.76 9.40 -1.25
N GLY A 281 -27.92 10.51 -0.54
CA GLY A 281 -28.22 10.56 0.89
C GLY A 281 -26.99 10.67 1.80
N VAL A 282 -25.80 10.38 1.27
CA VAL A 282 -24.49 10.54 1.93
C VAL A 282 -23.48 11.17 0.98
N LYS A 283 -22.39 11.74 1.51
CA LYS A 283 -21.21 12.11 0.71
C LYS A 283 -20.35 10.88 0.46
N THR A 284 -19.64 10.87 -0.67
CA THR A 284 -18.77 9.75 -1.04
C THR A 284 -17.41 10.20 -1.56
N THR A 285 -16.45 9.27 -1.61
CA THR A 285 -15.13 9.44 -2.24
C THR A 285 -15.15 9.40 -3.77
N ILE A 286 -16.31 9.19 -4.42
CA ILE A 286 -16.42 9.09 -5.89
C ILE A 286 -15.83 10.31 -6.60
N PRO A 287 -16.15 11.57 -6.24
CA PRO A 287 -15.63 12.69 -7.01
C PRO A 287 -14.12 12.87 -6.80
N PHE A 288 -13.56 12.45 -5.67
CA PHE A 288 -12.11 12.37 -5.49
C PHE A 288 -11.48 11.42 -6.51
N HIS A 289 -12.03 10.21 -6.62
CA HIS A 289 -11.54 9.23 -7.59
C HIS A 289 -11.70 9.73 -9.04
N GLN A 290 -12.78 10.43 -9.37
CA GLN A 290 -12.96 11.04 -10.70
C GLN A 290 -11.83 12.03 -11.02
N LYS A 291 -11.51 12.94 -10.09
CA LYS A 291 -10.39 13.88 -10.26
C LYS A 291 -9.05 13.16 -10.38
N LEU A 292 -8.84 12.09 -9.60
CA LEU A 292 -7.63 11.30 -9.66
C LEU A 292 -7.43 10.63 -11.03
N MET A 293 -8.49 10.07 -11.63
CA MET A 293 -8.42 9.45 -12.97
C MET A 293 -8.07 10.44 -14.09
N ASP A 294 -8.33 11.73 -13.87
CA ASP A 294 -7.99 12.83 -14.79
C ASP A 294 -6.63 13.47 -14.50
N ASN A 295 -6.00 13.15 -13.37
CA ASN A 295 -4.73 13.74 -12.99
C ASN A 295 -3.57 13.23 -13.87
N PRO A 296 -2.75 14.13 -14.47
CA PRO A 296 -1.70 13.74 -15.40
C PRO A 296 -0.60 12.90 -14.76
N ASP A 297 -0.23 13.17 -13.51
CA ASP A 297 0.78 12.40 -12.78
C ASP A 297 0.29 10.99 -12.46
N PHE A 298 -0.95 10.83 -12.00
CA PHE A 298 -1.55 9.51 -11.81
C PHE A 298 -1.62 8.73 -13.13
N ARG A 299 -2.04 9.36 -14.23
CA ARG A 299 -2.10 8.74 -15.55
C ARG A 299 -0.74 8.35 -16.10
N ALA A 300 0.30 9.14 -15.82
CA ALA A 300 1.68 8.82 -16.18
C ALA A 300 2.32 7.76 -15.25
N GLY A 301 1.66 7.40 -14.15
CA GLY A 301 2.23 6.52 -13.12
C GLY A 301 3.25 7.23 -12.23
N ASN A 302 3.32 8.56 -12.23
CA ASN A 302 4.25 9.39 -11.49
C ASN A 302 3.71 9.75 -10.09
N PHE A 303 3.71 8.79 -9.17
CA PHE A 303 3.19 9.00 -7.82
C PHE A 303 4.00 8.20 -6.79
N THR A 304 3.95 8.65 -5.55
CA THR A 304 4.60 8.01 -4.39
C THR A 304 3.59 7.97 -3.25
N THR A 305 3.98 7.45 -2.09
CA THR A 305 3.16 7.52 -0.88
C THR A 305 2.84 8.93 -0.41
N ALA A 306 3.56 9.95 -0.91
CA ALA A 306 3.36 11.36 -0.60
C ALA A 306 2.44 12.07 -1.61
N PHE A 307 1.88 11.35 -2.60
CA PHE A 307 1.06 11.94 -3.66
C PHE A 307 -0.10 12.80 -3.11
N MET A 308 -0.76 12.32 -2.04
CA MET A 308 -1.88 13.03 -1.42
C MET A 308 -1.49 14.30 -0.66
N ASP A 309 -0.21 14.55 -0.41
CA ASP A 309 0.25 15.74 0.32
C ASP A 309 0.18 17.01 -0.56
N THR A 310 0.25 16.83 -1.89
CA THR A 310 0.20 17.94 -2.88
C THR A 310 -0.99 17.84 -3.82
N PHE A 311 -1.78 16.76 -3.76
CA PHE A 311 -2.94 16.58 -4.61
C PHE A 311 -4.11 17.48 -4.17
N GLU A 312 -4.55 18.37 -5.06
CA GLU A 312 -5.69 19.26 -4.80
C GLU A 312 -7.01 18.62 -5.22
N TYR A 313 -7.93 18.50 -4.27
CA TYR A 313 -9.32 18.06 -4.46
C TYR A 313 -10.32 19.15 -4.06
#